data_AF-A0A7C6NPU7-F1
#
_entry.id   AF-A0A7C6NPU7-F1
#
_cell.length_a   1.000
_cell.length_b   1.000
_cell.length_c   1.000
_cell.angle_alpha   90.00
_cell.angle_beta   90.00
_cell.angle_gamma   90.00
#
_symmetry.space_group_name_H-M   'P 1'
#
loop_
_entity.id
_entity.type
_entity.pdbx_description
1 polymer ?
#
loop_
_entity_poly.entity_id
_entity_poly.type
_entity_poly.pdbx_seq_one_letter_code
_entity_poly.pdbx_strand_id
1 'polypeptide(L)'
;MPTIEEQRNKAIAEQIRKMAGMEPEETSQSNTVIPKQKTEKPKEKTQETVSQIVDFETYAETFLNPCIIENRVSFSLNRETLDVFRHILHDLRSKTTLSAYIENVLREHLSRHKDTIGKGIEKNRRKPIIP
;
A
#
# COMPACT_ATOMS: atom_id res chain seq x y z
N MET A 1 -45.34 29.34 8.91
CA MET A 1 -45.35 28.12 8.07
C MET A 1 -44.14 27.30 8.49
N PRO A 2 -44.29 26.12 9.11
CA PRO A 2 -43.15 25.28 9.44
C PRO A 2 -42.46 24.78 8.16
N THR A 3 -41.13 24.85 8.12
CA THR A 3 -40.31 24.57 6.93
C THR A 3 -40.25 23.05 6.67
N ILE A 4 -40.15 22.62 5.41
CA ILE A 4 -40.07 21.21 4.98
C ILE A 4 -38.97 20.44 5.76
N GLU A 5 -37.86 21.11 6.05
CA GLU A 5 -36.74 20.55 6.81
C GLU A 5 -37.08 20.32 8.29
N GLU A 6 -37.87 21.23 8.88
CA GLU A 6 -38.34 21.12 10.27
C GLU A 6 -39.35 19.97 10.43
N GLN A 7 -40.20 19.76 9.43
CA GLN A 7 -41.14 18.63 9.39
C GLN A 7 -40.40 17.29 9.27
N ARG A 8 -39.36 17.23 8.43
CA ARG A 8 -38.51 16.03 8.28
C ARG A 8 -37.77 15.71 9.58
N ASN A 9 -37.18 16.72 10.22
CA ASN A 9 -36.44 16.54 11.46
C ASN A 9 -37.35 16.08 12.60
N LYS A 10 -38.58 16.62 12.67
CA LYS A 10 -39.61 16.20 13.63
C LYS A 10 -40.03 14.74 13.42
N ALA A 11 -40.23 14.31 12.17
CA ALA A 11 -40.60 12.93 11.85
C ALA A 11 -39.48 11.93 12.24
N ILE A 12 -38.22 12.30 12.03
CA ILE A 12 -37.07 11.46 12.42
C ILE A 12 -37.00 11.34 13.96
N ALA A 13 -37.14 12.44 14.69
CA ALA A 13 -37.12 12.44 16.15
C ALA A 13 -38.27 11.60 16.74
N GLU A 14 -39.47 11.68 16.15
CA GLU A 14 -40.62 10.90 16.59
C GLU A 14 -40.46 9.40 16.31
N GLN A 15 -39.88 9.03 15.17
CA GLN A 15 -39.58 7.64 14.83
C GLN A 15 -38.54 7.02 15.78
N ILE A 16 -37.53 7.80 16.20
CA ILE A 16 -36.54 7.38 17.19
C ILE A 16 -37.20 7.20 18.57
N ARG A 17 -38.04 8.15 19.00
CA ARG A 17 -38.81 8.05 20.26
C ARG A 17 -39.74 6.84 20.27
N LYS A 18 -40.40 6.54 19.15
CA LYS A 18 -41.29 5.38 19.00
C LYS A 18 -40.55 4.04 19.12
N MET A 19 -39.29 3.98 18.70
CA MET A 19 -38.45 2.77 18.85
C MET A 19 -37.79 2.67 20.24
N ALA A 20 -37.62 3.78 20.96
CA ALA A 20 -36.87 3.82 22.22
C ALA A 20 -37.71 3.62 23.50
N GLY A 21 -39.05 3.63 23.43
CA GLY A 21 -39.91 3.12 24.50
C GLY A 21 -39.74 3.75 25.90
N MET A 22 -39.31 5.03 26.02
CA MET A 22 -39.22 5.76 27.30
C MET A 22 -39.58 7.24 27.12
N GLU A 23 -40.42 7.74 28.03
CA GLU A 23 -40.79 9.15 28.27
C GLU A 23 -39.74 9.86 29.18
N PRO A 24 -39.79 11.20 29.35
CA PRO A 24 -38.67 12.10 29.07
C PRO A 24 -37.84 12.52 30.28
N GLU A 25 -36.63 13.02 30.01
CA GLU A 25 -36.00 14.07 30.80
C GLU A 25 -35.52 15.15 29.81
N GLU A 26 -36.20 16.29 29.80
CA GLU A 26 -35.61 17.54 29.34
C GLU A 26 -34.55 17.95 30.35
N THR A 27 -33.42 18.52 29.90
CA THR A 27 -32.85 19.78 30.44
C THR A 27 -31.47 20.05 29.82
N SER A 28 -31.40 21.22 29.16
CA SER A 28 -30.27 22.15 29.03
C SER A 28 -29.03 21.82 28.18
N GLN A 29 -28.91 22.72 27.20
CA GLN A 29 -27.74 23.13 26.43
C GLN A 29 -26.51 23.43 27.32
N SER A 30 -25.31 23.04 26.86
CA SER A 30 -24.14 23.94 26.83
C SER A 30 -22.97 23.32 26.03
N ASN A 31 -22.26 24.18 25.31
CA ASN A 31 -21.16 23.86 24.40
C ASN A 31 -19.85 23.46 25.09
N THR A 32 -19.04 22.72 24.31
CA THR A 32 -17.56 22.80 24.12
C THR A 32 -16.66 21.68 24.71
N VAL A 33 -15.82 21.15 23.78
CA VAL A 33 -14.48 20.50 23.91
C VAL A 33 -14.40 18.94 24.02
N ILE A 34 -13.79 18.37 22.96
CA ILE A 34 -13.24 17.01 22.64
C ILE A 34 -12.24 16.49 23.74
N PRO A 35 -11.75 15.21 23.87
CA PRO A 35 -11.91 13.90 23.15
C PRO A 35 -12.08 12.61 24.00
N LYS A 36 -12.57 11.49 23.41
CA LYS A 36 -11.90 10.15 23.31
C LYS A 36 -12.83 8.96 23.01
N GLN A 37 -12.39 8.16 22.02
CA GLN A 37 -12.34 6.68 21.93
C GLN A 37 -13.59 5.78 21.75
N LYS A 38 -13.49 5.00 20.63
CA LYS A 38 -13.61 3.52 20.50
C LYS A 38 -14.92 2.94 19.96
N THR A 39 -14.85 2.40 18.73
CA THR A 39 -15.51 1.16 18.25
C THR A 39 -14.98 0.84 16.84
N GLU A 40 -13.99 -0.05 16.68
CA GLU A 40 -14.11 -1.49 16.33
C GLU A 40 -14.61 -1.81 14.90
N LYS A 41 -13.63 -2.06 14.00
CA LYS A 41 -13.55 -3.01 12.84
C LYS A 41 -14.66 -3.03 11.76
N PRO A 42 -14.29 -3.16 10.47
CA PRO A 42 -13.86 -4.46 9.92
C PRO A 42 -12.46 -4.48 9.29
N LYS A 43 -11.81 -5.65 9.38
CA LYS A 43 -10.52 -5.99 8.76
C LYS A 43 -10.64 -5.95 7.23
N GLU A 44 -10.23 -4.86 6.61
CA GLU A 44 -9.66 -4.94 5.28
C GLU A 44 -8.18 -5.25 5.45
N LYS A 45 -7.76 -6.37 4.85
CA LYS A 45 -6.38 -6.84 4.86
C LYS A 45 -5.60 -5.94 3.92
N THR A 46 -5.37 -4.69 4.34
CA THR A 46 -4.32 -3.85 3.77
C THR A 46 -3.05 -4.67 3.94
N GLN A 47 -2.62 -5.24 2.83
CA GLN A 47 -1.28 -5.80 2.75
C GLN A 47 -0.39 -4.62 3.10
N GLU A 48 0.13 -4.63 4.33
CA GLU A 48 1.29 -3.85 4.68
C GLU A 48 2.38 -4.28 3.70
N THR A 49 2.44 -3.61 2.55
CA THR A 49 3.72 -3.32 1.94
C THR A 49 4.45 -2.59 3.05
N VAL A 50 5.24 -3.36 3.80
CA VAL A 50 6.25 -2.83 4.69
C VAL A 50 7.12 -1.99 3.77
N SER A 51 6.78 -0.71 3.64
CA SER A 51 7.71 0.32 3.21
C SER A 51 8.74 0.33 4.33
N GLN A 52 9.67 -0.63 4.26
CA GLN A 52 10.92 -0.54 4.97
C GLN A 52 11.47 0.83 4.53
N ILE A 53 11.51 1.76 5.46
CA ILE A 53 12.22 3.02 5.26
C ILE A 53 13.68 2.59 5.19
N VAL A 54 14.13 2.26 3.98
CA VAL A 54 15.53 1.96 3.71
C VAL A 54 16.21 3.31 3.62
N ASP A 55 17.25 3.51 4.43
CA ASP A 55 18.05 4.71 4.31
C ASP A 55 18.68 4.80 2.90
N PHE A 56 18.88 6.02 2.44
CA PHE A 56 19.43 6.25 1.10
C PHE A 56 20.83 5.68 0.95
N GLU A 57 21.64 5.66 2.01
CA GLU A 57 22.97 5.06 2.01
C GLU A 57 22.89 3.56 1.67
N THR A 58 22.06 2.81 2.40
CA THR A 58 21.83 1.38 2.12
C THR A 58 21.26 1.15 0.73
N TYR A 59 20.37 2.03 0.25
CA TYR A 59 19.87 1.97 -1.12
C TYR A 59 21.00 2.15 -2.15
N ALA A 60 21.88 3.13 -1.95
CA ALA A 60 22.99 3.39 -2.85
C ALA A 60 23.96 2.21 -2.91
N GLU A 61 24.30 1.61 -1.77
CA GLU A 61 25.15 0.41 -1.71
C GLU A 61 24.49 -0.80 -2.38
N THR A 62 23.18 -0.94 -2.28
CA THR A 62 22.49 -2.11 -2.85
C THR A 62 22.30 -1.97 -4.36
N PHE A 63 21.89 -0.79 -4.83
CA PHE A 63 21.41 -0.63 -6.21
C PHE A 63 22.33 0.22 -7.09
N LEU A 64 23.04 1.20 -6.52
CA LEU A 64 23.86 2.14 -7.29
C LEU A 64 25.32 1.71 -7.38
N ASN A 65 25.64 0.47 -7.00
CA ASN A 65 26.99 -0.07 -7.17
C ASN A 65 27.26 -0.47 -8.63
N PRO A 66 28.35 0.01 -9.25
CA PRO A 66 28.72 -0.41 -10.59
C PRO A 66 29.01 -1.92 -10.61
N CYS A 67 28.46 -2.62 -11.60
CA CYS A 67 28.69 -4.05 -11.79
C CYS A 67 29.11 -4.35 -13.23
N ILE A 68 30.07 -5.26 -13.39
CA ILE A 68 30.46 -5.79 -14.69
C ILE A 68 29.49 -6.93 -15.03
N ILE A 69 28.66 -6.72 -16.04
CA ILE A 69 27.75 -7.75 -16.54
C ILE A 69 28.47 -8.59 -17.58
N GLU A 70 28.83 -9.80 -17.17
CA GLU A 70 29.31 -10.87 -18.05
C GLU A 70 28.12 -11.61 -18.68
N ASN A 71 28.28 -12.16 -19.89
CA ASN A 71 27.24 -12.91 -20.62
C ASN A 71 25.91 -12.15 -20.80
N ARG A 72 26.00 -10.98 -21.43
CA ARG A 72 24.82 -10.12 -21.66
C ARG A 72 23.75 -10.81 -22.48
N VAL A 73 22.51 -10.72 -22.00
CA VAL A 73 21.31 -11.16 -22.71
C VAL A 73 20.47 -9.94 -23.09
N SER A 74 19.67 -10.08 -24.15
CA SER A 74 18.68 -9.07 -24.54
C SER A 74 17.28 -9.51 -24.10
N PHE A 75 16.50 -8.56 -23.61
CA PHE A 75 15.09 -8.78 -23.28
C PHE A 75 14.30 -7.50 -23.58
N SER A 76 12.99 -7.65 -23.73
CA SER A 76 12.08 -6.52 -23.93
C SER A 76 11.68 -5.91 -22.59
N LEU A 77 11.79 -4.59 -22.49
CA LEU A 77 11.34 -3.80 -21.33
C LEU A 77 10.44 -2.67 -21.81
N ASN A 78 9.41 -2.34 -21.04
CA ASN A 78 8.56 -1.18 -21.32
C ASN A 78 9.39 0.10 -21.37
N ARG A 79 9.14 0.95 -22.37
CA ARG A 79 9.86 2.21 -22.55
C ARG A 79 9.72 3.12 -21.34
N GLU A 80 8.53 3.23 -20.78
CA GLU A 80 8.24 4.06 -19.60
C GLU A 80 9.06 3.62 -18.39
N THR A 81 9.12 2.32 -18.11
CA THR A 81 9.93 1.78 -17.01
C THR A 81 11.41 2.05 -17.22
N LEU A 82 11.88 1.91 -18.46
CA LEU A 82 13.27 2.17 -18.82
C LEU A 82 13.61 3.66 -18.66
N ASP A 83 12.71 4.55 -19.06
CA ASP A 83 12.86 5.99 -18.87
C ASP A 83 12.92 6.34 -17.38
N VAL A 84 12.08 5.75 -16.53
CA VAL A 84 12.16 5.95 -15.08
C VAL A 84 13.55 5.60 -14.54
N PHE A 85 14.12 4.45 -14.92
CA PHE A 85 15.48 4.07 -14.51
C PHE A 85 16.54 5.08 -14.96
N ARG A 86 16.41 5.64 -16.17
CA ARG A 86 17.33 6.69 -16.67
C ARG A 86 17.21 7.97 -15.85
N HIS A 87 16.00 8.44 -15.59
CA HIS A 87 15.78 9.66 -14.80
C HIS A 87 16.37 9.51 -13.40
N ILE A 88 16.16 8.37 -12.74
CA ILE A 88 16.74 8.10 -11.42
C ILE A 88 18.27 8.22 -11.45
N LEU A 89 18.94 7.55 -12.40
CA LEU A 89 20.41 7.60 -12.48
C LEU A 89 20.92 9.01 -12.79
N HIS A 90 20.22 9.73 -13.66
CA HIS A 90 20.55 11.10 -14.02
C HIS A 90 20.43 12.05 -12.82
N ASP A 91 19.31 12.00 -12.10
CA ASP A 91 19.03 12.92 -11.00
C ASP A 91 19.92 12.64 -9.78
N LEU A 92 20.25 11.37 -9.55
CA LEU A 92 21.21 10.94 -8.52
C LEU A 92 22.66 11.15 -8.93
N ARG A 93 22.94 11.59 -10.17
CA ARG A 93 24.29 11.73 -10.76
C ARG A 93 25.15 10.48 -10.55
N SER A 94 24.51 9.31 -10.63
CA SER A 94 25.17 8.04 -10.36
C SER A 94 26.18 7.71 -11.46
N LYS A 95 27.31 7.12 -11.07
CA LYS A 95 28.32 6.60 -12.01
C LYS A 95 27.96 5.23 -12.57
N THR A 96 26.89 4.63 -12.06
CA THR A 96 26.46 3.28 -12.43
C THR A 96 25.73 3.29 -13.77
N THR A 97 26.05 2.29 -14.60
CA THR A 97 25.41 2.16 -15.91
C THR A 97 23.95 1.74 -15.76
N LEU A 98 23.12 2.12 -16.73
CA LEU A 98 21.70 1.71 -16.75
C LEU A 98 21.54 0.20 -16.65
N SER A 99 22.35 -0.57 -17.39
CA SER A 99 22.30 -2.03 -17.36
C SER A 99 22.66 -2.58 -15.97
N ALA A 100 23.70 -2.05 -15.32
CA ALA A 100 24.09 -2.49 -13.98
C ALA A 100 23.01 -2.15 -12.94
N TYR A 101 22.39 -0.98 -13.04
CA TYR A 101 21.30 -0.59 -12.14
C TYR A 101 20.09 -1.51 -12.28
N ILE A 102 19.67 -1.83 -13.52
CA ILE A 102 18.60 -2.80 -13.79
C ILE A 102 18.96 -4.18 -13.23
N GLU A 103 20.19 -4.64 -13.47
CA GLU A 103 20.67 -5.93 -12.98
C GLU A 103 20.64 -6.00 -11.44
N ASN A 104 21.08 -4.95 -10.75
CA ASN A 104 21.06 -4.88 -9.29
C ASN A 104 19.63 -4.94 -8.74
N VAL A 105 18.68 -4.23 -9.36
CA VAL A 105 17.26 -4.28 -9.00
C VAL A 105 16.70 -5.69 -9.15
N LEU A 106 17.00 -6.36 -10.26
CA LEU A 106 16.55 -7.73 -10.51
C LEU A 106 17.16 -8.73 -9.52
N ARG A 107 18.45 -8.61 -9.24
CA ARG A 107 19.16 -9.47 -8.26
C ARG A 107 18.57 -9.32 -6.87
N GLU A 108 18.35 -8.09 -6.42
CA GLU A 108 17.79 -7.84 -5.10
C GLU A 108 16.35 -8.34 -5.01
N HIS A 109 15.54 -8.18 -6.06
CA HIS A 109 14.21 -8.76 -6.11
C HIS A 109 14.25 -10.29 -5.96
N LEU A 110 15.10 -10.97 -6.74
CA LEU A 110 15.25 -12.42 -6.66
C LEU A 110 15.76 -12.89 -5.29
N SER A 111 16.70 -12.15 -4.70
CA SER A 111 17.26 -12.42 -3.37
C SER A 111 16.19 -12.30 -2.29
N ARG A 112 15.51 -11.15 -2.24
CA ARG A 112 14.49 -10.81 -1.23
C ARG A 112 13.27 -11.74 -1.28
N HIS A 113 12.89 -12.20 -2.47
CA HIS A 113 11.70 -13.02 -2.66
C HIS A 113 11.99 -14.51 -2.84
N LYS A 114 13.24 -14.97 -2.69
CA LYS A 114 13.66 -16.35 -2.92
C LYS A 114 12.76 -17.39 -2.25
N ASP A 115 12.44 -17.20 -0.96
CA ASP A 115 11.59 -18.15 -0.21
C ASP A 115 10.13 -18.13 -0.67
N THR A 116 9.61 -16.95 -1.02
CA THR A 116 8.23 -16.80 -1.52
C THR A 116 8.09 -17.46 -2.89
N ILE A 117 9.06 -17.22 -3.77
CA ILE A 117 9.16 -17.85 -5.09
C ILE A 117 9.30 -19.37 -4.92
N GLY A 118 10.18 -19.84 -4.03
CA GLY A 118 10.39 -21.26 -3.74
C GLY A 118 9.11 -21.98 -3.32
N LYS A 119 8.36 -21.42 -2.35
CA LYS A 119 7.07 -21.95 -1.92
C LYS A 119 6.04 -21.98 -3.06
N GLY A 120 6.04 -20.95 -3.92
CA GLY A 120 5.19 -20.90 -5.11
C GLY A 120 5.52 -22.00 -6.11
N ILE A 121 6.81 -22.24 -6.37
CA ILE A 121 7.30 -23.31 -7.26
C ILE A 121 6.88 -24.68 -6.73
N GLU A 122 7.09 -24.94 -5.43
CA GLU A 122 6.71 -26.21 -4.81
C GLU A 122 5.21 -26.48 -4.90
N LYS A 123 4.39 -25.45 -4.68
CA LYS A 123 2.93 -25.51 -4.84
C LYS A 123 2.51 -25.79 -6.29
N ASN A 124 3.28 -25.31 -7.28
CA ASN A 124 3.02 -25.50 -8.71
C ASN A 124 3.59 -26.82 -9.27
N ARG A 125 4.52 -27.48 -8.57
CA ARG A 125 5.03 -28.83 -8.87
C ARG A 125 3.99 -29.96 -8.74
N ARG A 126 2.69 -29.62 -8.64
CA ARG A 126 1.55 -30.54 -8.48
C ARG A 126 1.14 -31.28 -9.74
N LYS A 127 1.79 -31.08 -10.88
CA LYS A 127 1.65 -32.02 -11.99
C LYS A 127 3.03 -32.62 -12.28
N PRO A 128 3.25 -33.91 -11.99
CA PRO A 128 4.42 -34.58 -12.51
C PRO A 128 4.38 -34.43 -14.03
N ILE A 129 5.39 -33.74 -14.57
CA ILE A 129 5.76 -33.90 -15.97
C ILE A 129 6.71 -35.08 -15.95
N ILE A 130 6.16 -36.28 -16.10
CA ILE A 130 6.72 -37.46 -16.77
C ILE A 130 5.53 -38.45 -16.90
N PRO A 131 5.28 -39.02 -18.11
CA PRO A 131 4.19 -39.95 -18.39
C PRO A 131 4.29 -41.29 -17.65
#